data_AF-A0A650CN91-F1
#
_entry.id   AF-A0A650CN91-F1
#
_cell.length_a   1.000
_cell.length_b   1.000
_cell.length_c   1.000
_cell.angle_alpha   90.00
_cell.angle_beta   90.00
_cell.angle_gamma   90.00
#
_symmetry.space_group_name_H-M   'P 1'
#
loop_
_entity.id
_entity.type
_entity.pdbx_description
1 polymer ?
#
loop_
_entity_poly.entity_id
_entity_poly.type
_entity_poly.pdbx_seq_one_letter_code
_entity_poly.pdbx_strand_id
1 'polypeptide(L)'
;MKKLTDGLRDFWKCEICEENSQLFVCKICRRKVCLEDFVITQGICKVCEMSLCQICRRNLSIGKCENCGRIICQSCTEYFDGARRYCKECWDSILNQKGKREIYLK
;
A
#
# COMPACT_ATOMS: atom_id res chain seq x y z
N MET A 1 30.92 12.25 33.21
CA MET A 1 29.64 11.61 33.61
C MET A 1 28.93 11.12 32.35
N LYS A 2 28.90 9.80 32.11
CA LYS A 2 28.12 9.20 31.01
C LYS A 2 26.67 9.09 31.47
N LYS A 3 25.75 9.88 30.91
CA LYS A 3 24.31 9.70 31.14
C LYS A 3 23.76 8.79 30.06
N LEU A 4 23.17 7.68 30.51
CA LEU A 4 22.38 6.75 29.71
C LEU A 4 21.20 7.48 29.07
N THR A 5 21.12 7.49 27.74
CA THR A 5 19.85 7.52 27.00
C THR A 5 20.04 6.86 25.64
N ASP A 6 20.38 5.58 25.62
CA ASP A 6 20.42 4.76 24.40
C ASP A 6 18.99 4.37 23.94
N GLY A 7 18.01 5.29 24.08
CA GLY A 7 16.59 4.99 23.95
C GLY A 7 15.62 6.18 23.90
N LEU A 8 16.10 7.43 23.98
CA LEU A 8 15.29 8.61 23.66
C LEU A 8 15.58 9.01 22.22
N ARG A 9 15.10 8.18 21.28
CA ARG A 9 15.11 8.49 19.85
C ARG A 9 14.43 9.85 19.69
N ASP A 10 15.08 10.77 18.98
CA ASP A 10 14.66 12.15 18.77
C ASP A 10 13.15 12.26 18.42
N PHE A 11 12.29 12.37 19.45
CA PHE A 11 10.82 12.36 19.33
C PHE A 11 10.26 13.48 18.44
N TRP A 12 11.14 14.41 18.08
CA TRP A 12 10.86 15.64 17.39
C TRP A 12 11.24 15.55 15.91
N LYS A 13 11.84 14.44 15.46
CA LYS A 13 12.20 14.22 14.06
C LYS A 13 11.16 13.38 13.33
N CYS A 14 11.09 13.56 12.03
CA CYS A 14 10.24 12.79 11.12
C CYS A 14 10.56 11.30 11.24
N GLU A 15 9.53 10.47 11.42
CA GLU A 15 9.67 9.01 11.48
C GLU A 15 9.96 8.35 10.12
N ILE A 16 10.08 9.12 9.04
CA ILE A 16 10.45 8.64 7.69
C ILE A 16 11.87 9.08 7.33
N CYS A 17 12.15 10.38 7.28
CA CYS A 17 13.48 10.86 6.90
C CYS A 17 14.47 10.99 8.06
N GLU A 18 14.03 10.91 9.32
CA GLU A 18 14.87 11.04 10.52
C GLU A 18 15.71 12.34 10.59
N GLU A 19 15.33 13.38 9.83
CA GLU A 19 16.05 14.65 9.72
C GLU A 19 15.19 15.85 10.15
N ASN A 20 14.05 16.06 9.47
CA ASN A 20 13.20 17.25 9.63
C ASN A 20 12.32 17.22 10.89
N SER A 21 12.02 18.38 11.48
CA SER A 21 11.37 18.50 12.79
C SER A 21 9.90 18.98 12.83
N GLN A 22 9.29 19.27 11.69
CA GLN A 22 7.90 19.72 11.62
C GLN A 22 6.93 18.54 11.52
N LEU A 23 6.20 18.16 12.56
CA LEU A 23 5.51 16.86 12.58
C LEU A 23 3.98 16.92 12.37
N PHE A 24 3.52 16.36 11.25
CA PHE A 24 2.12 16.02 10.96
C PHE A 24 1.83 14.57 11.33
N VAL A 25 0.61 14.25 11.76
CA VAL A 25 0.23 12.88 12.14
C VAL A 25 -0.57 12.20 11.02
N CYS A 26 -0.05 11.10 10.48
CA CYS A 26 -0.76 10.29 9.47
C CYS A 26 -2.05 9.69 10.06
N LYS A 27 -3.20 9.89 9.39
CA LYS A 27 -4.48 9.34 9.88
C LYS A 27 -4.57 7.80 9.82
N ILE A 28 -3.73 7.15 9.01
CA ILE A 28 -3.72 5.69 8.84
C ILE A 28 -2.75 5.01 9.83
N CYS A 29 -1.45 5.31 9.73
CA CYS A 29 -0.43 4.62 10.53
C CYS A 29 0.03 5.38 11.77
N ARG A 30 -0.50 6.60 12.01
CA ARG A 30 -0.19 7.44 13.17
C ARG A 30 1.26 7.94 13.28
N ARG A 31 2.15 7.61 12.34
CA ARG A 31 3.49 8.19 12.25
C ARG A 31 3.42 9.72 12.21
N LYS A 32 4.35 10.33 12.94
CA LYS A 32 4.70 11.75 12.91
C LYS A 32 5.72 11.99 11.80
N VAL A 33 5.36 12.77 10.79
CA VAL A 33 6.17 12.94 9.58
C VAL A 33 6.32 14.41 9.20
N CYS A 34 7.41 14.75 8.51
CA CYS A 34 7.64 16.10 8.01
C CYS A 34 6.67 16.50 6.90
N LEU A 35 6.62 17.80 6.59
CA LEU A 35 5.78 18.34 5.51
C LEU A 35 6.08 17.64 4.19
N GLU A 36 7.36 17.39 3.91
CA GLU A 36 7.83 16.74 2.69
C GLU A 36 7.35 15.29 2.59
N ASP A 37 7.15 14.61 3.71
CA ASP A 37 6.68 13.22 3.77
C ASP A 37 5.18 13.09 4.06
N PHE A 38 4.47 14.23 4.09
CA PHE A 38 3.03 14.29 4.33
C PHE A 38 2.25 14.70 3.08
N VAL A 39 1.26 13.90 2.71
CA VAL A 39 0.33 14.18 1.61
C VAL A 39 -0.85 14.95 2.17
N ILE A 40 -0.76 16.29 2.16
CA ILE A 40 -1.75 17.19 2.78
C ILE A 40 -3.17 16.93 2.28
N THR A 41 -3.35 16.76 0.96
CA THR A 41 -4.66 16.55 0.33
C THR A 41 -5.38 15.29 0.81
N GLN A 42 -4.63 14.30 1.30
CA GLN A 42 -5.17 13.02 1.77
C GLN A 42 -5.07 12.85 3.29
N GLY A 43 -4.28 13.68 3.98
CA GLY A 43 -4.05 13.57 5.42
C GLY A 43 -3.26 12.32 5.83
N ILE A 44 -2.37 11.83 4.97
CA ILE A 44 -1.58 10.60 5.17
C ILE A 44 -0.11 10.84 4.86
N CYS A 45 0.79 10.00 5.39
CA CYS A 45 2.18 10.03 4.97
C CYS A 45 2.38 9.40 3.58
N LYS A 46 3.45 9.78 2.88
CA LYS A 46 3.84 9.23 1.57
C LYS A 46 3.94 7.70 1.58
N VAL A 47 4.45 7.10 2.66
CA VAL A 47 4.53 5.63 2.80
C VAL A 47 3.14 4.99 2.73
N CYS A 48 2.14 5.56 3.43
CA CYS A 48 0.76 5.07 3.36
C CYS A 48 0.17 5.29 1.98
N GLU A 49 0.41 6.44 1.34
CA GLU A 49 -0.07 6.73 -0.02
C GLU A 49 0.46 5.72 -1.05
N MET A 50 1.76 5.41 -1.00
CA MET A 50 2.41 4.42 -1.86
C MET A 50 1.93 3.00 -1.58
N SER A 51 1.40 2.75 -0.38
CA SER A 51 0.87 1.44 0.04
C SER A 51 -0.63 1.30 -0.22
N LEU A 52 -1.32 2.33 -0.75
CA LEU A 52 -2.73 2.21 -1.11
C LEU A 52 -2.90 1.30 -2.32
N CYS A 53 -3.94 0.47 -2.27
CA CYS A 53 -4.35 -0.37 -3.38
C CYS A 53 -4.47 0.46 -4.66
N GLN A 54 -3.79 0.01 -5.72
CA GLN A 54 -3.76 0.69 -7.01
C GLN A 54 -5.06 0.57 -7.81
N ILE A 55 -6.06 -0.14 -7.30
CA ILE A 55 -7.40 -0.23 -7.90
C ILE A 55 -8.34 0.74 -7.21
N CYS A 56 -8.56 0.60 -5.90
CA CYS A 56 -9.55 1.43 -5.21
C CYS A 56 -8.99 2.73 -4.63
N ARG A 57 -7.66 2.85 -4.47
CA ARG A 57 -6.97 3.99 -3.81
C ARG A 57 -7.51 4.35 -2.42
N ARG A 58 -8.16 3.39 -1.73
CA ARG A 58 -8.79 3.59 -0.40
C ARG A 58 -8.17 2.71 0.68
N ASN A 59 -7.99 1.42 0.39
CA ASN A 59 -7.50 0.43 1.35
C ASN A 59 -5.99 0.21 1.19
N LEU A 60 -5.29 -0.10 2.27
CA LEU A 60 -3.89 -0.56 2.21
C LEU A 60 -3.81 -1.90 1.46
N SER A 61 -2.76 -2.06 0.65
CA SER A 61 -2.49 -3.29 -0.09
C SER A 61 -2.03 -4.42 0.84
N ILE A 62 -2.44 -5.65 0.53
CA ILE A 62 -2.04 -6.87 1.23
C ILE A 62 -1.08 -7.75 0.40
N GLY A 63 -0.81 -7.36 -0.84
CA GLY A 63 0.01 -8.12 -1.77
C GLY A 63 -0.04 -7.54 -3.18
N LYS A 64 0.54 -8.25 -4.14
CA LYS A 64 0.56 -7.88 -5.56
C LYS A 64 -0.33 -8.82 -6.37
N CYS A 65 -0.87 -8.32 -7.47
CA CYS A 65 -1.49 -9.14 -8.50
C CYS A 65 -0.39 -9.88 -9.29
N GLU A 66 -0.47 -11.20 -9.38
CA GLU A 66 0.51 -12.01 -10.13
C GLU A 66 0.50 -11.73 -11.63
N ASN A 67 -0.61 -11.22 -12.17
CA ASN A 67 -0.71 -10.92 -13.60
C ASN A 67 -0.16 -9.54 -13.98
N CYS A 68 -0.57 -8.48 -13.25
CA CYS A 68 -0.23 -7.10 -13.61
C CYS A 68 0.74 -6.40 -12.66
N GLY A 69 1.19 -7.06 -11.59
CA GLY A 69 2.13 -6.51 -10.62
C GLY A 69 1.58 -5.43 -9.68
N ARG A 70 0.35 -4.93 -9.92
CA ARG A 70 -0.28 -3.90 -9.08
C ARG A 70 -0.43 -4.37 -7.64
N ILE A 71 -0.16 -3.49 -6.68
CA ILE A 71 -0.46 -3.74 -5.27
C ILE A 71 -1.97 -3.65 -5.03
N ILE A 72 -2.54 -4.66 -4.39
CA ILE A 72 -4.00 -4.82 -4.22
C ILE A 72 -4.39 -5.09 -2.78
N CYS A 73 -5.53 -4.52 -2.36
CA CYS A 73 -6.14 -4.80 -1.07
C CYS A 73 -7.02 -6.05 -1.14
N GLN A 74 -7.42 -6.56 0.02
CA GLN A 74 -8.28 -7.74 0.13
C GLN A 74 -9.57 -7.62 -0.68
N SER A 75 -10.24 -6.45 -0.65
CA SER A 75 -11.51 -6.23 -1.36
C SER A 75 -11.37 -6.12 -2.88
N CYS A 76 -10.14 -5.96 -3.39
CA CYS A 76 -9.85 -5.89 -4.83
C CYS A 76 -9.16 -7.15 -5.35
N THR A 77 -8.92 -8.14 -4.49
CA THR A 77 -8.51 -9.49 -4.86
C THR A 77 -9.75 -10.29 -5.22
N GLU A 78 -9.74 -10.93 -6.38
CA GLU A 78 -10.85 -11.79 -6.84
C GLU A 78 -10.51 -13.27 -6.70
N TYR A 79 -9.25 -13.63 -6.95
CA TYR A 79 -8.77 -14.99 -6.79
C TYR A 79 -7.55 -15.03 -5.86
N PHE A 80 -7.54 -16.00 -4.95
CA PHE A 80 -6.44 -16.29 -4.05
C PHE A 80 -6.39 -17.79 -3.73
N ASP A 81 -5.25 -18.43 -3.96
CA ASP A 81 -5.04 -19.88 -3.70
C ASP A 81 -4.07 -20.15 -2.54
N GLY A 82 -3.82 -19.17 -1.68
CA GLY A 82 -2.81 -19.25 -0.62
C GLY A 82 -1.45 -18.70 -1.05
N ALA A 83 -1.08 -18.85 -2.33
CA ALA A 83 0.20 -18.37 -2.88
C ALA A 83 0.02 -17.16 -3.80
N ARG A 84 -0.88 -17.27 -4.77
CA ARG A 84 -1.08 -16.31 -5.87
C ARG A 84 -2.31 -15.48 -5.64
N ARG A 85 -2.23 -14.18 -5.89
CA ARG A 85 -3.38 -13.25 -5.87
C ARG A 85 -3.61 -12.65 -7.26
N TYR A 86 -4.87 -12.61 -7.68
CA TYR A 86 -5.26 -11.90 -8.89
C TYR A 86 -6.27 -10.81 -8.56
N CYS A 87 -6.10 -9.66 -9.17
CA CYS A 87 -7.05 -8.58 -9.05
C CYS A 87 -8.29 -8.83 -9.91
N LYS A 88 -9.40 -8.18 -9.54
CA LYS A 88 -10.69 -8.24 -10.26
C LYS A 88 -10.55 -8.05 -11.77
N GLU A 89 -9.89 -6.98 -12.18
CA GLU A 89 -9.71 -6.65 -13.61
C GLU A 89 -8.95 -7.76 -14.38
N CYS A 90 -7.91 -8.34 -13.79
CA CYS A 90 -7.15 -9.42 -14.42
C CYS A 90 -7.91 -10.75 -14.41
N TRP A 91 -8.65 -11.03 -13.34
CA TRP A 91 -9.47 -12.23 -13.25
C TRP A 91 -10.58 -12.25 -14.30
N ASP A 92 -11.29 -11.12 -14.46
CA ASP A 92 -12.30 -10.93 -15.50
C ASP A 92 -11.71 -11.15 -16.90
N SER A 93 -10.51 -10.62 -17.14
CA SER A 93 -9.80 -10.80 -18.41
C SER A 93 -9.46 -12.27 -18.69
N ILE A 94 -9.06 -13.03 -17.67
CA ILE A 94 -8.74 -14.46 -17.79
C ILE A 94 -10.00 -15.28 -18.09
N LEU A 95 -11.11 -15.01 -17.38
CA LEU A 95 -12.39 -15.71 -17.60
C LEU A 95 -12.93 -15.45 -19.01
N ASN A 96 -12.85 -14.21 -19.49
CA ASN A 96 -13.25 -13.84 -20.84
C ASN A 96 -12.44 -14.56 -21.94
N GLN A 97 -11.17 -14.90 -21.68
CA GLN A 97 -10.36 -15.68 -22.62
C GLN A 97 -10.72 -17.18 -22.61
N LYS A 98 -11.09 -17.75 -21.46
CA LYS A 98 -11.54 -19.14 -21.36
C LYS A 98 -12.86 -19.36 -22.09
N GLY A 99 -13.83 -18.46 -21.91
CA GLY A 99 -15.11 -18.52 -22.63
C GLY A 99 -14.93 -18.45 -24.15
N LYS A 100 -13.96 -17.68 -24.65
CA LYS A 100 -13.62 -17.67 -26.09
C LYS A 100 -13.03 -19.00 -26.56
N ARG A 101 -12.10 -19.61 -25.83
CA ARG A 101 -11.48 -20.90 -26.23
C ARG A 101 -12.49 -22.04 -26.33
N GLU A 102 -13.52 -22.08 -25.49
CA GLU A 102 -14.59 -23.10 -25.57
C GLU A 102 -15.52 -22.90 -26.79
N ILE A 103 -15.66 -21.67 -27.27
CA ILE A 103 -16.45 -21.35 -28.48
C ILE A 103 -15.70 -21.75 -29.76
N TYR A 104 -14.36 -21.62 -29.79
CA TYR A 104 -13.54 -21.99 -30.98
C TYR A 104 -13.16 -23.47 -31.06
N LEU A 105 -13.58 -24.30 -30.10
CA LEU A 105 -13.35 -25.75 -30.07
C LEU A 105 -14.64 -26.56 -30.32
N LYS A 106 -15.73 -25.91 -30.78
CA LYS A 106 -16.97 -26.55 -31.21
C LYS A 106 -17.18 -26.39 -32.71
#